data_AF-A0A444I8V6-F1
#
_entry.id   AF-A0A444I8V6-F1
#
_cell.length_a   1.000
_cell.length_b   1.000
_cell.length_c   1.000
_cell.angle_alpha   90.00
_cell.angle_beta   90.00
_cell.angle_gamma   90.00
#
_symmetry.space_group_name_H-M   'P 1'
#
loop_
_entity.id
_entity.type
_entity.pdbx_description
1 polymer ?
#
loop_
_entity_poly.entity_id
_entity_poly.type
_entity_poly.pdbx_seq_one_letter_code
_entity_poly.pdbx_strand_id
1 'polypeptide(L)'
;MPKEEKNDVELLKTWTLPIGATLGSAVRTKGILLEIRARLPTATKKSLDIDAGELALAMPAGSKAEFHAASAVVAEALENIETLPVIPREIQDILSITTTERHRWLKDGRLPSAGTRTVKLRGRARKITFHVFDPRMVEHLLDRGAAEEWREEDAAAAAENRRRAAYKAKLTRSLSTGGSKIPSPSSPNDASVDLSGWEEFRRDGLLR
;
A
#
# COMPACT_ATOMS: atom_id res chain seq x y z
N MET A 1 -36.03 42.03 29.62
CA MET A 1 -34.88 42.17 28.71
C MET A 1 -34.85 40.93 27.84
N PRO A 2 -35.38 40.96 26.61
CA PRO A 2 -35.32 39.81 25.72
C PRO A 2 -33.86 39.59 25.27
N LYS A 3 -33.43 38.33 25.30
CA LYS A 3 -32.13 37.88 24.79
C LYS A 3 -32.09 38.21 23.29
N GLU A 4 -31.18 39.07 22.88
CA GLU A 4 -30.83 39.21 21.46
C GLU A 4 -30.27 37.87 20.98
N GLU A 5 -31.04 37.16 20.16
CA GLU A 5 -30.51 36.15 19.26
C GLU A 5 -29.55 36.87 18.30
N LYS A 6 -28.25 36.79 18.58
CA LYS A 6 -27.22 37.17 17.62
C LYS A 6 -27.30 36.19 16.45
N ASN A 7 -28.13 36.52 15.47
CA ASN A 7 -27.94 36.11 14.08
C ASN A 7 -26.68 36.83 13.55
N ASP A 8 -25.52 36.44 14.08
CA ASP A 8 -24.23 36.91 13.58
C ASP A 8 -23.99 36.14 12.29
N VAL A 9 -24.19 36.80 11.14
CA VAL A 9 -24.09 36.17 9.81
C VAL A 9 -22.70 35.55 9.65
N GLU A 10 -22.62 34.23 9.62
CA GLU A 10 -21.36 33.51 9.47
C GLU A 10 -20.72 33.85 8.11
N LEU A 11 -19.42 34.15 8.13
CA LEU A 11 -18.63 34.26 6.93
C LEU A 11 -18.39 32.85 6.40
N LEU A 12 -18.98 32.55 5.24
CA LEU A 12 -18.88 31.26 4.57
C LEU A 12 -18.23 31.40 3.21
N LYS A 13 -17.27 30.52 2.90
CA LYS A 13 -16.79 30.31 1.54
C LYS A 13 -16.54 28.84 1.28
N THR A 14 -16.97 28.39 0.11
CA THR A 14 -16.85 27.00 -0.31
C THR A 14 -15.98 26.85 -1.55
N TRP A 15 -15.35 25.69 -1.68
CA TRP A 15 -14.59 25.27 -2.86
C TRP A 15 -14.90 23.82 -3.17
N THR A 16 -15.33 23.53 -4.40
CA THR A 16 -15.51 22.16 -4.88
C THR A 16 -14.15 21.54 -5.19
N LEU A 17 -13.86 20.36 -4.64
CA LEU A 17 -12.63 19.65 -4.98
C LEU A 17 -12.74 19.00 -6.37
N PRO A 18 -11.72 19.17 -7.23
CA PRO A 18 -11.67 18.45 -8.50
C PRO A 18 -11.66 16.93 -8.29
N ILE A 19 -12.33 16.20 -9.19
CA ILE A 19 -12.35 14.74 -9.17
C ILE A 19 -10.93 14.19 -9.35
N GLY A 20 -10.10 14.81 -10.21
CA GLY A 20 -8.69 14.42 -10.39
C GLY A 20 -7.85 14.56 -9.12
N ALA A 21 -8.23 15.46 -8.19
CA ALA A 21 -7.54 15.60 -6.91
C ALA A 21 -7.92 14.48 -5.94
N THR A 22 -9.22 14.14 -5.89
CA THR A 22 -9.76 13.18 -4.93
C THR A 22 -9.62 11.73 -5.39
N LEU A 23 -9.58 11.48 -6.70
CA LEU A 23 -9.55 10.15 -7.34
C LEU A 23 -10.67 9.23 -6.80
N GLY A 24 -11.83 9.81 -6.46
CA GLY A 24 -12.98 9.09 -5.90
C GLY A 24 -12.79 8.56 -4.47
N SER A 25 -11.68 8.88 -3.80
CA SER A 25 -11.34 8.35 -2.47
C SER A 25 -11.72 9.30 -1.34
N ALA A 26 -12.55 8.84 -0.40
CA ALA A 26 -12.88 9.57 0.81
C ALA A 26 -11.65 9.75 1.73
N VAL A 27 -10.75 8.76 1.73
CA VAL A 27 -9.48 8.85 2.48
C VAL A 27 -8.61 9.97 1.93
N ARG A 28 -8.52 10.09 0.59
CA ARG A 28 -7.75 11.15 -0.05
C ARG A 28 -8.38 12.53 0.12
N THR A 29 -9.70 12.63 0.02
CA THR A 29 -10.46 13.85 0.35
C THR A 29 -10.12 14.35 1.76
N LYS A 30 -10.09 13.45 2.75
CA LYS A 30 -9.67 13.79 4.11
C LYS A 30 -8.18 14.14 4.21
N GLY A 31 -7.33 13.48 3.44
CA GLY A 31 -5.90 13.79 3.34
C GLY A 31 -5.64 15.21 2.84
N ILE A 32 -6.35 15.62 1.77
CA ILE A 32 -6.32 16.97 1.21
C ILE A 32 -6.75 18.01 2.25
N LEU A 33 -7.84 17.77 2.98
CA LEU A 33 -8.28 18.65 4.07
C LEU A 33 -7.17 18.84 5.11
N LEU A 34 -6.50 17.76 5.53
CA LEU A 34 -5.42 17.83 6.52
C LEU A 34 -4.19 18.57 6.00
N GLU A 35 -3.85 18.39 4.73
CA GLU A 35 -2.76 19.11 4.05
C GLU A 35 -3.03 20.62 4.02
N ILE A 36 -4.26 21.03 3.67
CA ILE A 36 -4.64 22.45 3.65
C ILE A 36 -4.69 23.01 5.09
N ARG A 37 -5.30 22.29 6.04
CA ARG A 37 -5.30 22.67 7.47
C ARG A 37 -3.88 22.80 8.03
N ALA A 38 -2.89 22.07 7.51
CA ALA A 38 -1.51 22.19 7.97
C ALA A 38 -0.92 23.58 7.68
N ARG A 39 -1.34 24.22 6.58
CA ARG A 39 -0.88 25.54 6.11
C ARG A 39 -1.59 26.72 6.78
N LEU A 40 -2.79 26.49 7.31
CA LEU A 40 -3.56 27.52 8.01
C LEU A 40 -2.94 27.90 9.38
N PRO A 41 -3.19 29.11 9.90
CA PRO A 41 -2.93 29.46 11.29
C PRO A 41 -3.71 28.57 12.26
N THR A 42 -3.13 28.20 13.41
CA THR A 42 -3.74 27.29 14.41
C THR A 42 -5.15 27.72 14.83
N ALA A 43 -5.39 29.03 14.93
CA ALA A 43 -6.70 29.60 15.30
C ALA A 43 -7.81 29.27 14.30
N THR A 44 -7.49 29.19 13.00
CA THR A 44 -8.48 29.02 11.92
C THR A 44 -8.53 27.60 11.36
N LYS A 45 -7.62 26.69 11.75
CA LYS A 45 -7.59 25.30 11.25
C LYS A 45 -8.90 24.55 11.40
N LYS A 46 -9.62 24.79 12.50
CA LYS A 46 -10.88 24.10 12.81
C LYS A 46 -12.09 24.70 12.07
N SER A 47 -11.94 25.89 11.50
CA SER A 47 -12.97 26.59 10.73
C SER A 47 -13.11 26.08 9.30
N LEU A 48 -12.09 25.39 8.79
CA LEU A 48 -12.14 24.72 7.49
C LEU A 48 -12.57 23.27 7.70
N ASP A 49 -13.64 22.82 7.05
CA ASP A 49 -14.05 21.41 7.03
C ASP A 49 -14.37 20.91 5.62
N ILE A 50 -14.70 19.63 5.48
CA ILE A 50 -15.13 19.05 4.21
C ILE A 50 -16.46 18.32 4.36
N ASP A 51 -17.39 18.62 3.47
CA ASP A 51 -18.68 17.91 3.38
C ASP A 51 -19.02 17.66 1.91
N ALA A 52 -19.51 16.47 1.59
CA ALA A 52 -19.90 16.06 0.23
C ALA A 52 -18.88 16.38 -0.90
N GLY A 53 -17.58 16.48 -0.61
CA GLY A 53 -16.54 16.83 -1.59
C GLY A 53 -16.29 18.34 -1.75
N GLU A 54 -16.94 19.16 -0.93
CA GLU A 54 -16.75 20.61 -0.87
C GLU A 54 -16.00 21.00 0.41
N LEU A 55 -14.93 21.76 0.24
CA LEU A 55 -14.26 22.43 1.35
C LEU A 55 -15.08 23.65 1.75
N ALA A 56 -15.41 23.76 3.03
CA ALA A 56 -16.14 24.90 3.58
C ALA A 56 -15.32 25.58 4.68
N LEU A 57 -15.05 26.88 4.51
CA LEU A 57 -14.49 27.74 5.55
C LEU A 57 -15.62 28.56 6.16
N ALA A 58 -15.88 28.33 7.45
CA ALA A 58 -16.92 29.03 8.22
C ALA A 58 -16.30 29.75 9.44
N MET A 59 -16.53 31.06 9.57
CA MET A 59 -15.99 31.87 10.67
C MET A 59 -17.02 32.92 11.16
N PRO A 60 -16.91 33.40 12.41
CA PRO A 60 -17.78 34.47 12.93
C PRO A 60 -17.68 35.76 12.12
N ALA A 61 -18.77 36.54 12.06
CA ALA A 61 -18.84 37.80 11.30
C ALA A 61 -17.78 38.83 11.72
N GLY A 62 -17.36 38.79 12.98
CA GLY A 62 -16.33 39.66 13.55
C GLY A 62 -14.90 39.39 13.05
N SER A 63 -14.66 38.26 12.40
CA SER A 63 -13.31 37.80 12.01
C SER A 63 -13.00 37.98 10.51
N LYS A 64 -13.44 39.11 9.92
CA LYS A 64 -13.31 39.36 8.47
C LYS A 64 -11.87 39.30 7.98
N ALA A 65 -10.93 39.89 8.72
CA ALA A 65 -9.53 39.93 8.32
C ALA A 65 -8.92 38.51 8.33
N GLU A 66 -9.15 37.73 9.39
CA GLU A 66 -8.67 36.35 9.46
C GLU A 66 -9.34 35.46 8.41
N PHE A 67 -10.63 35.69 8.14
CA PHE A 67 -11.38 34.95 7.11
C PHE A 67 -10.79 35.18 5.71
N HIS A 68 -10.51 36.44 5.34
CA HIS A 68 -9.89 36.73 4.04
C HIS A 68 -8.49 36.14 3.93
N ALA A 69 -7.67 36.23 4.99
CA ALA A 69 -6.34 35.64 5.01
C ALA A 69 -6.38 34.11 4.89
N ALA A 70 -7.24 33.44 5.66
CA ALA A 70 -7.44 31.99 5.59
C ALA A 70 -7.97 31.56 4.21
N SER A 71 -8.93 32.32 3.66
CA SER A 71 -9.49 32.05 2.34
C SER A 71 -8.43 32.15 1.23
N ALA A 72 -7.52 33.13 1.30
CA ALA A 72 -6.42 33.25 0.36
C ALA A 72 -5.47 32.05 0.43
N VAL A 73 -5.10 31.61 1.64
CA VAL A 73 -4.26 30.42 1.83
C VAL A 73 -4.93 29.15 1.28
N VAL A 74 -6.24 28.99 1.49
CA VAL A 74 -6.99 27.85 0.92
C VAL A 74 -7.00 27.91 -0.61
N ALA A 75 -7.29 29.08 -1.19
CA ALA A 75 -7.31 29.25 -2.64
C ALA A 75 -5.94 28.94 -3.27
N GLU A 76 -4.86 29.48 -2.72
CA GLU A 76 -3.49 29.21 -3.17
C GLU A 76 -3.13 27.71 -3.05
N ALA A 77 -3.53 27.07 -1.93
CA ALA A 77 -3.28 25.65 -1.74
C ALA A 77 -4.03 24.76 -2.76
N LEU A 78 -5.16 25.23 -3.29
CA LEU A 78 -5.96 24.50 -4.26
C LEU A 78 -5.43 24.58 -5.70
N GLU A 79 -4.63 25.58 -6.05
CA GLU A 79 -4.12 25.75 -7.44
C GLU A 79 -3.36 24.52 -7.96
N ASN A 80 -2.65 23.82 -7.09
CA ASN A 80 -1.82 22.66 -7.46
C ASN A 80 -2.25 21.37 -6.75
N ILE A 81 -3.49 21.29 -6.27
CA ILE A 81 -3.93 20.19 -5.42
C ILE A 81 -3.90 18.83 -6.14
N GLU A 82 -4.14 18.81 -7.44
CA GLU A 82 -4.08 17.60 -8.27
C GLU A 82 -2.66 17.02 -8.39
N THR A 83 -1.62 17.83 -8.14
CA THR A 83 -0.22 17.38 -8.17
C THR A 83 0.24 16.77 -6.84
N LEU A 84 -0.59 16.83 -5.80
CA LEU A 84 -0.22 16.36 -4.47
C LEU A 84 0.05 14.85 -4.50
N PRO A 85 1.22 14.36 -4.06
CA PRO A 85 1.49 12.92 -4.06
C PRO A 85 0.48 12.10 -3.25
N VAL A 86 0.14 10.93 -3.75
CA VAL A 86 -0.76 9.97 -3.09
C VAL A 86 0.04 9.17 -2.06
N ILE A 87 -0.47 9.07 -0.84
CA ILE A 87 0.18 8.33 0.26
C ILE A 87 -0.28 6.86 0.31
N PRO A 88 0.42 5.96 1.03
CA PRO A 88 0.10 4.52 1.02
C PRO A 88 -1.32 4.17 1.45
N ARG A 89 -1.94 4.94 2.36
CA ARG A 89 -3.31 4.67 2.81
C ARG A 89 -4.34 5.13 1.79
N GLU A 90 -4.05 6.21 1.07
CA GLU A 90 -4.91 6.73 0.00
C GLU A 90 -4.90 5.80 -1.20
N ILE A 91 -3.73 5.35 -1.68
CA ILE A 91 -3.69 4.46 -2.86
C ILE A 91 -4.39 3.12 -2.62
N GLN A 92 -4.37 2.64 -1.37
CA GLN A 92 -5.12 1.43 -0.98
C GLN A 92 -6.63 1.64 -1.11
N ASP A 93 -7.11 2.82 -0.74
CA ASP A 93 -8.52 3.17 -0.83
C ASP A 93 -8.92 3.40 -2.30
N ILE A 94 -8.14 4.20 -3.03
CA ILE A 94 -8.34 4.54 -4.45
C ILE A 94 -8.40 3.27 -5.30
N LEU A 95 -7.37 2.43 -5.25
CA LEU A 95 -7.32 1.20 -6.04
C LEU A 95 -8.11 0.04 -5.42
N SER A 96 -8.74 0.25 -4.25
CA SER A 96 -9.43 -0.79 -3.48
C SER A 96 -8.56 -2.04 -3.25
N ILE A 97 -7.31 -1.83 -2.81
CA ILE A 97 -6.30 -2.88 -2.60
C ILE A 97 -5.88 -2.99 -1.14
N THR A 98 -5.45 -4.18 -0.77
CA THR A 98 -4.94 -4.48 0.57
C THR A 98 -3.50 -3.99 0.76
N THR A 99 -3.08 -3.91 2.02
CA THR A 99 -1.68 -3.62 2.35
C THR A 99 -0.72 -4.69 1.80
N THR A 100 -1.15 -5.95 1.77
CA THR A 100 -0.35 -7.07 1.27
C THR A 100 -0.17 -7.01 -0.24
N GLU A 101 -1.25 -6.74 -0.99
CA GLU A 101 -1.18 -6.52 -2.45
C GLU A 101 -0.25 -5.34 -2.76
N ARG A 102 -0.43 -4.21 -2.08
CA ARG A 102 0.46 -3.05 -2.26
C ARG A 102 1.93 -3.41 -2.05
N HIS A 103 2.27 -4.15 -0.99
CA HIS A 103 3.66 -4.55 -0.74
C HIS A 103 4.19 -5.52 -1.81
N ARG A 104 3.36 -6.47 -2.26
CA ARG A 104 3.72 -7.39 -3.33
C ARG A 104 4.00 -6.63 -4.63
N TRP A 105 3.07 -5.79 -5.06
CA TRP A 105 3.17 -5.06 -6.33
C TRP A 105 4.24 -3.97 -6.32
N LEU A 106 4.56 -3.38 -5.16
CA LEU A 106 5.75 -2.56 -4.98
C LEU A 106 7.03 -3.36 -5.19
N LYS A 107 7.12 -4.56 -4.60
CA LYS A 107 8.30 -5.43 -4.70
C LYS A 107 8.50 -5.95 -6.12
N ASP A 108 7.43 -6.28 -6.81
CA ASP A 108 7.44 -6.81 -8.17
C ASP A 108 7.62 -5.70 -9.23
N GLY A 109 7.56 -4.42 -8.84
CA GLY A 109 7.71 -3.27 -9.73
C GLY A 109 6.45 -2.88 -10.51
N ARG A 110 5.36 -3.66 -10.39
CA ARG A 110 4.06 -3.39 -11.01
C ARG A 110 3.47 -2.04 -10.56
N LEU A 111 3.66 -1.71 -9.28
CA LEU A 111 3.24 -0.43 -8.70
C LEU A 111 4.44 0.51 -8.56
N PRO A 112 4.68 1.44 -9.51
CA PRO A 112 5.86 2.31 -9.46
C PRO A 112 5.74 3.35 -8.36
N SER A 113 6.81 3.53 -7.59
CA SER A 113 6.89 4.58 -6.57
C SER A 113 7.47 5.87 -7.18
N ALA A 114 6.84 7.01 -6.88
CA ALA A 114 7.32 8.34 -7.27
C ALA A 114 8.39 8.90 -6.30
N GLY A 115 8.83 8.09 -5.34
CA GLY A 115 9.80 8.47 -4.31
C GLY A 115 9.31 8.14 -2.90
N THR A 116 10.07 8.59 -1.90
CA THR A 116 9.75 8.34 -0.49
C THR A 116 9.60 9.64 0.28
N ARG A 117 8.56 9.72 1.12
CA ARG A 117 8.41 10.80 2.11
C ARG A 117 8.76 10.29 3.50
N THR A 118 9.46 11.12 4.26
CA THR A 118 9.80 10.84 5.66
C THR A 118 9.08 11.81 6.58
N VAL A 119 8.27 11.27 7.49
CA VAL A 119 7.53 12.05 8.49
C VAL A 119 8.07 11.74 9.88
N LYS A 120 8.27 12.79 10.69
CA LYS A 120 8.58 12.67 12.12
C LYS A 120 7.27 12.70 12.91
N LEU A 121 6.97 11.61 13.61
CA LEU A 121 5.80 11.57 14.49
C LEU A 121 6.00 12.50 15.69
N ARG A 122 5.00 13.31 16.02
CA ARG A 122 5.02 14.18 17.21
C ARG A 122 5.23 13.34 18.46
N GLY A 123 6.17 13.75 19.31
CA GLY A 123 6.49 13.05 20.56
C GLY A 123 7.27 11.74 20.42
N ARG A 124 7.68 11.34 19.20
CA ARG A 124 8.48 10.12 18.98
C ARG A 124 9.77 10.44 18.22
N ALA A 125 10.87 9.81 18.64
CA ALA A 125 12.16 9.92 17.95
C ALA A 125 12.16 9.25 16.57
N ARG A 126 11.29 8.25 16.36
CA ARG A 126 11.25 7.41 15.16
C ARG A 126 10.67 8.18 13.97
N LYS A 127 11.48 8.31 12.92
CA LYS A 127 11.06 8.76 11.59
C LYS A 127 10.43 7.60 10.84
N ILE A 128 9.31 7.85 10.15
CA ILE A 128 8.67 6.87 9.28
C ILE A 128 8.89 7.31 7.84
N THR A 129 9.52 6.46 7.05
CA THR A 129 9.69 6.67 5.60
C THR A 129 8.72 5.75 4.87
N PHE A 130 7.99 6.30 3.90
CA PHE A 130 7.03 5.55 3.10
C PHE A 130 7.06 5.99 1.64
N HIS A 131 6.66 5.08 0.75
CA HIS A 131 6.51 5.34 -0.67
C HIS A 131 5.33 6.28 -0.95
N VAL A 132 5.53 7.23 -1.84
CA VAL A 132 4.47 8.04 -2.42
C VAL A 132 4.29 7.72 -3.90
N PHE A 133 3.14 8.08 -4.42
CA PHE A 133 2.72 7.77 -5.78
C PHE A 133 2.27 9.05 -6.50
N ASP A 134 2.52 9.11 -7.80
CA ASP A 134 2.08 10.20 -8.65
C ASP A 134 0.57 10.05 -8.95
N PRO A 135 -0.27 11.08 -8.66
CA PRO A 135 -1.70 11.05 -8.97
C PRO A 135 -2.02 10.64 -10.41
N ARG A 136 -1.27 11.12 -11.40
CA ARG A 136 -1.52 10.80 -12.82
C ARG A 136 -1.27 9.33 -13.14
N MET A 137 -0.25 8.76 -12.50
CA MET A 137 0.03 7.33 -12.62
C MET A 137 -1.07 6.50 -11.96
N VAL A 138 -1.56 6.93 -10.79
CA VAL A 138 -2.66 6.25 -10.10
C VAL A 138 -3.95 6.30 -10.91
N GLU A 139 -4.28 7.44 -11.50
CA GLU A 139 -5.40 7.60 -12.43
C GLU A 139 -5.29 6.62 -13.61
N HIS A 140 -4.13 6.56 -14.26
CA HIS A 140 -3.89 5.60 -15.34
C HIS A 140 -4.00 4.12 -14.89
N LEU A 141 -3.71 3.79 -13.62
CA LEU A 141 -3.95 2.44 -13.09
C LEU A 141 -5.45 2.16 -12.86
N LEU A 142 -6.21 3.16 -12.42
CA LEU A 142 -7.66 3.07 -12.28
C LEU A 142 -8.33 2.86 -13.63
N ASP A 143 -8.00 3.68 -14.63
CA ASP A 143 -8.62 3.66 -15.96
C ASP A 143 -8.41 2.32 -16.66
N ARG A 144 -7.24 1.70 -16.45
CA ARG A 144 -6.92 0.38 -17.01
C ARG A 144 -7.49 -0.79 -16.21
N GLY A 145 -7.96 -0.58 -14.99
CA GLY A 145 -8.37 -1.67 -14.11
C GLY A 145 -7.20 -2.58 -13.68
N ALA A 146 -5.98 -2.03 -13.59
CA ALA A 146 -4.75 -2.81 -13.40
C ALA A 146 -4.76 -3.69 -12.13
N ALA A 147 -5.46 -3.26 -11.09
CA ALA A 147 -5.57 -4.03 -9.86
C ALA A 147 -6.26 -5.38 -10.06
N GLU A 148 -7.25 -5.47 -10.94
CA GLU A 148 -7.95 -6.73 -11.20
C GLU A 148 -7.11 -7.66 -12.07
N GLU A 149 -6.51 -7.12 -13.13
CA GLU A 149 -5.54 -7.84 -13.98
C GLU A 149 -4.44 -8.50 -13.14
N TRP A 150 -3.82 -7.74 -12.24
CA TRP A 150 -2.75 -8.27 -11.38
C TRP A 150 -3.24 -9.33 -10.38
N ARG A 151 -4.51 -9.29 -9.96
CA ARG A 151 -5.08 -10.36 -9.13
C ARG A 151 -5.29 -11.64 -9.92
N GLU A 152 -5.75 -11.53 -11.16
CA GLU A 152 -5.88 -12.69 -12.05
C GLU A 152 -4.52 -13.35 -12.32
N GLU A 153 -3.50 -12.53 -12.61
CA GLU A 153 -2.11 -12.98 -12.73
C GLU A 153 -1.61 -13.67 -11.46
N ASP A 154 -1.83 -13.03 -10.29
CA ASP A 154 -1.43 -13.57 -9.00
C ASP A 154 -2.13 -14.91 -8.70
N ALA A 155 -3.41 -15.05 -9.07
CA ALA A 155 -4.18 -16.28 -8.93
C ALA A 155 -3.68 -17.40 -9.85
N ALA A 156 -3.39 -17.07 -11.12
CA ALA A 156 -2.83 -18.00 -12.08
C ALA A 156 -1.44 -18.50 -11.65
N ALA A 157 -0.57 -17.58 -11.22
CA ALA A 157 0.76 -17.91 -10.70
C ALA A 157 0.66 -18.78 -9.44
N ALA A 158 -0.28 -18.48 -8.53
CA ALA A 158 -0.50 -19.30 -7.34
C ALA A 158 -0.98 -20.72 -7.70
N ALA A 159 -1.87 -20.87 -8.67
CA ALA A 159 -2.35 -22.18 -9.13
C ALA A 159 -1.20 -23.01 -9.74
N GLU A 160 -0.38 -22.39 -10.57
CA GLU A 160 0.77 -23.05 -11.20
C GLU A 160 1.83 -23.44 -10.16
N ASN A 161 2.13 -22.55 -9.21
CA ASN A 161 3.05 -22.85 -8.11
C ASN A 161 2.56 -24.02 -7.24
N ARG A 162 1.25 -24.12 -6.98
CA ARG A 162 0.65 -25.28 -6.28
C ARG A 162 0.81 -26.57 -7.08
N ARG A 163 0.60 -26.56 -8.39
CA ARG A 163 0.81 -27.72 -9.27
C ARG A 163 2.26 -28.19 -9.24
N ARG A 164 3.21 -27.26 -9.37
CA ARG A 164 4.66 -27.54 -9.31
C ARG A 164 5.07 -28.09 -7.94
N ALA A 165 4.56 -27.52 -6.85
CA ALA A 165 4.82 -28.01 -5.50
C ALA A 165 4.27 -29.44 -5.30
N ALA A 166 3.05 -29.71 -5.76
CA ALA A 166 2.47 -31.05 -5.71
C ALA A 166 3.27 -32.07 -6.52
N TYR A 167 3.75 -31.69 -7.71
CA TYR A 167 4.62 -32.54 -8.53
C TYR A 167 5.96 -32.82 -7.83
N LYS A 168 6.64 -31.79 -7.32
CA LYS A 168 7.88 -31.94 -6.54
C LYS A 168 7.70 -32.81 -5.30
N ALA A 169 6.57 -32.67 -4.60
CA ALA A 169 6.25 -33.50 -3.44
C ALA A 169 6.00 -34.97 -3.81
N LYS A 170 5.35 -35.24 -4.96
CA LYS A 170 5.22 -36.60 -5.49
C LYS A 170 6.58 -37.21 -5.82
N LEU A 171 7.45 -36.47 -6.52
CA LEU A 171 8.79 -36.92 -6.88
C LEU A 171 9.66 -37.22 -5.65
N THR A 172 9.64 -36.32 -4.66
CA THR A 172 10.39 -36.52 -3.41
C THR A 172 9.90 -37.75 -2.65
N ARG A 173 8.58 -37.97 -2.59
CA ARG A 173 8.01 -39.19 -1.98
C ARG A 173 8.40 -40.45 -2.73
N SER A 174 8.38 -40.47 -4.06
CA SER A 174 8.81 -41.66 -4.81
C SER A 174 10.29 -41.99 -4.58
N LEU A 175 11.15 -40.98 -4.48
CA LEU A 175 12.58 -41.17 -4.18
C LEU A 175 12.79 -41.68 -2.74
N SER A 176 12.03 -41.19 -1.76
CA SER A 176 12.14 -41.67 -0.38
C SER A 176 11.55 -43.06 -0.16
N THR A 177 10.59 -43.49 -0.97
CA THR A 177 9.98 -44.84 -0.84
C THR A 177 10.85 -45.93 -1.48
N GLY A 178 11.75 -45.56 -2.41
CA GLY A 178 12.81 -46.45 -2.91
C GLY A 178 14.05 -46.52 -2.00
N GLY A 179 14.22 -45.56 -1.10
CA GLY A 179 15.20 -45.60 -0.01
C GLY A 179 14.68 -46.45 1.13
N SER A 180 14.63 -47.77 0.94
CA SER A 180 14.36 -48.71 2.02
C SER A 180 15.33 -48.43 3.17
N LYS A 181 14.80 -48.23 4.38
CA LYS A 181 15.58 -48.07 5.61
C LYS A 181 16.58 -49.20 5.70
N ILE A 182 17.87 -48.88 5.57
CA ILE A 182 18.93 -49.75 6.05
C ILE A 182 18.73 -49.84 7.58
N PRO A 183 18.50 -51.03 8.16
CA PRO A 183 18.39 -51.14 9.61
C PRO A 183 19.68 -50.66 10.25
N SER A 184 19.57 -49.82 11.27
CA SER A 184 20.72 -49.41 12.09
C SER A 184 21.43 -50.66 12.61
N PRO A 185 22.75 -50.83 12.38
CA PRO A 185 23.46 -51.96 12.95
C PRO A 185 23.53 -51.76 14.46
N SER A 186 23.00 -52.74 15.19
CA SER A 186 23.33 -52.96 16.60
C SER A 186 24.85 -53.08 16.73
N SER A 187 25.45 -52.21 17.55
CA SER A 187 26.86 -52.35 17.95
C SER A 187 27.10 -53.67 18.71
N PRO A 188 28.36 -54.13 18.86
CA PRO A 188 29.32 -54.40 17.79
C PRO A 188 29.95 -55.79 18.02
N ASN A 189 29.76 -56.75 17.12
CA ASN A 189 30.75 -57.81 17.00
C ASN A 189 30.76 -58.44 15.61
N ASP A 190 31.91 -58.28 14.96
CA ASP A 190 32.48 -59.01 13.83
C ASP A 190 31.75 -59.12 12.47
N ALA A 191 32.44 -58.49 11.51
CA ALA A 191 32.91 -59.06 10.24
C ALA A 191 31.96 -59.20 9.03
N SER A 192 32.39 -58.49 7.97
CA SER A 192 32.15 -58.68 6.53
C SER A 192 30.71 -58.67 6.02
N VAL A 193 30.27 -57.51 5.54
CA VAL A 193 29.07 -57.37 4.70
C VAL A 193 29.45 -57.72 3.26
N ASP A 194 29.03 -58.90 2.83
CA ASP A 194 29.14 -59.35 1.43
C ASP A 194 27.95 -58.78 0.63
N LEU A 195 28.18 -57.68 -0.10
CA LEU A 195 27.17 -57.08 -0.99
C LEU A 195 27.36 -57.64 -2.40
N SER A 196 26.58 -58.68 -2.72
CA SER A 196 26.48 -59.25 -4.05
C SER A 196 25.97 -58.19 -5.06
N GLY A 197 26.70 -58.03 -6.17
CA GLY A 197 26.35 -57.13 -7.29
C GLY A 197 27.34 -56.00 -7.58
N TRP A 198 28.31 -55.74 -6.71
CA TRP A 198 29.36 -54.71 -6.94
C TRP A 198 30.41 -55.10 -7.99
N GLU A 199 30.54 -56.39 -8.29
CA GLU A 199 31.47 -56.90 -9.30
C GLU A 199 31.05 -56.57 -10.75
N GLU A 200 29.76 -56.34 -11.00
CA GLU A 200 29.27 -55.91 -12.32
C GLU A 200 29.62 -54.44 -12.60
N PHE A 201 29.57 -53.59 -11.57
CA PHE A 201 29.86 -52.16 -11.70
C PHE A 201 31.35 -51.85 -11.94
N ARG A 202 32.27 -52.72 -11.50
CA ARG A 202 33.72 -52.56 -11.78
C ARG A 202 34.11 -52.97 -13.20
N ARG A 203 33.31 -53.78 -13.91
CA ARG A 203 33.62 -54.23 -15.27
C ARG A 203 33.43 -53.14 -16.32
N ASP A 204 32.46 -52.25 -16.13
CA ASP A 204 32.15 -51.18 -17.09
C ASP A 204 32.93 -49.89 -16.79
N GLY A 205 34.27 -49.99 -16.79
CA GLY A 205 35.23 -48.94 -16.46
C GLY A 205 35.04 -47.60 -17.21
N LEU A 206 34.11 -46.78 -16.74
CA LEU A 206 33.78 -45.47 -17.29
C LEU A 206 34.45 -44.32 -16.52
N LEU A 207 35.72 -44.51 -16.17
CA LEU A 207 36.61 -43.43 -15.71
C LEU A 207 38.00 -43.64 -16.29
N ARG A 208 38.17 -43.20 -17.55
CA ARG A 208 39.42 -42.66 -18.08
C ARG A 208 39.10 -41.39 -18.85
#